data_AF-A0A965JHB2-F1
#
_entry.id   AF-A0A965JHB2-F1
#
_cell.length_a   1.000
_cell.length_b   1.000
_cell.length_c   1.000
_cell.angle_alpha   90.00
_cell.angle_beta   90.00
_cell.angle_gamma   90.00
#
_symmetry.space_group_name_H-M   'P 1'
#
loop_
_entity.id
_entity.type
_entity.pdbx_description
1 polymer ?
#
loop_
_entity_poly.entity_id
_entity_poly.type
_entity_poly.pdbx_seq_one_letter_code
_entity_poly.pdbx_strand_id
1 'polypeptide(L)'
;MSQVVLIVASTRLLEQAAGVTSALLSRAGRTVTCVRGETAPPTPEQSGPDIVVWSLSDEEASHLTWSPDWNPSAVAVLDAVGSQAGSFLGTSGAMILRRDVEAVAALAPTAVPAGRSPRHAVKVAPRVAVGVGLDAPTRSGDWGEVTEGGMRWLVRAISDDDGLRKRKDEASEIHLQRLMPSQALSGWTDDSQQQAATVLSALTALTLGSVLGCPLAPMLHALRDARGSAKASEAA
;
A
#
# COMPACT_ATOMS: atom_id res chain seq x y z
N MET A 1 13.35 -0.45 16.52
CA MET A 1 13.15 -1.72 15.79
C MET A 1 12.69 -1.36 14.39
N SER A 2 13.39 -1.83 13.37
CA SER A 2 13.03 -1.55 11.97
C SER A 2 11.63 -2.09 11.64
N GLN A 3 10.86 -1.33 10.88
CA GLN A 3 9.61 -1.80 10.29
C GLN A 3 9.91 -2.50 8.96
N VAL A 4 9.20 -3.60 8.68
CA VAL A 4 9.33 -4.31 7.41
C VAL A 4 8.07 -4.09 6.58
N VAL A 5 8.26 -3.63 5.35
CA VAL A 5 7.22 -3.47 4.34
C VAL A 5 7.49 -4.48 3.23
N LEU A 6 6.51 -5.35 2.96
CA LEU A 6 6.57 -6.27 1.83
C LEU A 6 5.72 -5.73 0.68
N ILE A 7 6.25 -5.71 -0.55
CA ILE A 7 5.50 -5.42 -1.77
C ILE A 7 5.54 -6.65 -2.66
N VAL A 8 4.38 -7.15 -3.07
CA VAL A 8 4.21 -8.26 -4.01
C VAL A 8 3.45 -7.77 -5.24
N ALA A 9 4.06 -7.89 -6.41
CA ALA A 9 3.48 -7.42 -7.68
C ALA A 9 4.14 -8.12 -8.88
N SER A 10 3.59 -7.93 -10.09
CA SER A 10 4.28 -8.31 -11.32
C SER A 10 5.61 -7.56 -11.48
N THR A 11 6.59 -8.15 -12.16
CA THR A 11 7.96 -7.59 -12.28
C THR A 11 7.97 -6.14 -12.75
N ARG A 12 7.12 -5.78 -13.71
CA ARG A 12 7.04 -4.41 -14.25
C ARG A 12 6.52 -3.40 -13.22
N LEU A 13 5.50 -3.77 -12.44
CA LEU A 13 4.91 -2.88 -11.44
C LEU A 13 5.76 -2.82 -10.16
N LEU A 14 6.46 -3.91 -9.86
CA LEU A 14 7.21 -4.08 -8.61
C LEU A 14 8.36 -3.10 -8.45
N GLU A 15 9.19 -2.94 -9.47
CA GLU A 15 10.33 -2.00 -9.42
C GLU A 15 9.84 -0.57 -9.21
N GLN A 16 8.77 -0.20 -9.91
CA GLN A 16 8.18 1.12 -9.80
C GLN A 16 7.56 1.35 -8.42
N ALA A 17 6.75 0.42 -7.92
CA ALA A 17 6.12 0.50 -6.61
C ALA A 17 7.15 0.57 -5.48
N ALA A 18 8.20 -0.25 -5.52
CA ALA A 18 9.28 -0.24 -4.54
C ALA A 18 10.10 1.06 -4.59
N GLY A 19 10.46 1.53 -5.79
CA GLY A 19 11.20 2.77 -6.00
C GLY A 19 10.44 4.00 -5.51
N VAL A 20 9.16 4.14 -5.90
CA VAL A 20 8.30 5.24 -5.44
C VAL A 20 8.15 5.19 -3.91
N THR A 21 7.85 4.02 -3.35
CA THR A 21 7.69 3.84 -1.90
C THR A 21 8.94 4.28 -1.13
N SER A 22 10.11 3.83 -1.55
CA SER A 22 11.37 4.20 -0.91
C SER A 22 11.65 5.71 -0.97
N ALA A 23 11.41 6.34 -2.13
CA ALA A 23 11.57 7.77 -2.31
C ALA A 23 10.64 8.58 -1.40
N LEU A 24 9.36 8.19 -1.28
CA LEU A 24 8.40 8.91 -0.44
C LEU A 24 8.73 8.78 1.04
N LEU A 25 9.02 7.56 1.50
CA LEU A 25 9.37 7.30 2.89
C LEU A 25 10.66 8.02 3.29
N SER A 26 11.67 8.06 2.41
CA SER A 26 12.89 8.83 2.63
C SER A 26 12.61 10.33 2.78
N ARG A 27 11.73 10.88 1.93
CA ARG A 27 11.30 12.29 2.00
C ARG A 27 10.44 12.59 3.22
N ALA A 28 9.76 11.58 3.77
CA ALA A 28 9.06 11.68 5.04
C ALA A 28 10.01 11.61 6.26
N GLY A 29 11.33 11.59 6.05
CA GLY A 29 12.34 11.61 7.11
C GLY A 29 12.68 10.23 7.66
N ARG A 30 12.35 9.15 6.95
CA ARG A 30 12.70 7.78 7.32
C ARG A 30 13.99 7.34 6.66
N THR A 31 14.83 6.60 7.36
CA THR A 31 15.92 5.85 6.74
C THR A 31 15.36 4.56 6.13
N VAL A 32 15.57 4.36 4.82
CA VAL A 32 14.96 3.26 4.07
C VAL A 32 16.02 2.42 3.38
N THR A 33 15.86 1.09 3.43
CA THR A 33 16.64 0.15 2.63
C THR A 33 15.71 -0.67 1.76
N CYS A 34 16.04 -0.76 0.47
CA CYS A 34 15.31 -1.61 -0.47
C CYS A 34 16.03 -2.94 -0.62
N VAL A 35 15.26 -4.04 -0.55
CA VAL A 35 15.73 -5.39 -0.81
C VAL A 35 14.85 -5.97 -1.92
N ARG A 36 15.45 -6.64 -2.90
CA ARG A 36 14.74 -7.27 -4.02
C ARG A 36 15.05 -8.76 -4.07
N GLY A 37 14.03 -9.57 -4.32
CA GLY A 37 14.17 -10.98 -4.68
C GLY A 37 14.19 -11.94 -3.48
N GLU A 38 14.49 -13.22 -3.79
CA GLU A 38 14.35 -14.41 -2.93
C GLU A 38 15.37 -14.52 -1.77
N THR A 39 15.85 -13.41 -1.22
CA THR A 39 16.59 -13.47 0.04
C THR A 39 15.66 -13.98 1.16
N ALA A 40 16.20 -14.61 2.19
CA ALA A 40 15.40 -14.93 3.38
C ALA A 40 14.69 -13.67 3.90
N PRO A 41 13.49 -13.80 4.51
CA PRO A 41 12.75 -12.64 5.02
C PRO A 41 13.63 -11.75 5.89
N PRO A 42 13.70 -10.43 5.63
CA PRO A 42 14.58 -9.55 6.37
C PRO A 42 14.13 -9.53 7.83
N THR A 43 15.08 -9.76 8.72
CA THR A 43 14.81 -9.74 10.16
C THR A 43 14.91 -8.29 10.64
N PRO A 44 13.94 -7.78 11.42
CA PRO A 44 14.02 -6.44 11.99
C PRO A 44 15.27 -6.26 12.86
N GLU A 45 16.16 -5.36 12.48
CA GLU A 45 17.34 -5.02 13.28
C GLU A 45 17.03 -3.89 14.27
N GLN A 46 17.75 -3.85 15.40
CA GLN A 46 17.58 -2.76 16.39
C GLN A 46 18.35 -1.50 16.01
N SER A 47 19.46 -1.64 15.26
CA SER A 47 20.36 -0.53 14.87
C SER A 47 20.41 -0.32 13.34
N GLY A 48 19.42 -0.85 12.61
CA GLY A 48 19.29 -0.76 11.16
C GLY A 48 18.44 0.44 10.69
N PRO A 49 18.04 0.47 9.41
CA PRO A 49 17.15 1.51 8.87
C PRO A 49 15.81 1.52 9.60
N ASP A 50 15.09 2.65 9.56
CA ASP A 50 13.73 2.75 10.11
C ASP A 50 12.79 1.78 9.39
N ILE A 51 12.94 1.66 8.06
CA ILE A 51 12.06 0.85 7.21
C ILE A 51 12.87 0.03 6.21
N VAL A 52 12.56 -1.26 6.12
CA VAL A 52 13.03 -2.14 5.04
C VAL A 52 11.88 -2.35 4.06
N VAL A 53 12.04 -1.90 2.82
CA VAL A 53 11.11 -2.18 1.72
C VAL A 53 11.61 -3.40 0.98
N TRP A 54 10.97 -4.54 1.21
CA TRP A 54 11.27 -5.79 0.54
C TRP A 54 10.27 -6.03 -0.59
N SER A 55 10.76 -6.26 -1.80
CA SER A 55 9.93 -6.44 -2.98
C SER A 55 10.15 -7.81 -3.60
N LEU A 56 9.04 -8.51 -3.88
CA LEU A 56 8.98 -9.86 -4.45
C LEU A 56 8.02 -9.88 -5.64
N SER A 57 8.35 -10.65 -6.68
CA SER A 57 7.35 -11.05 -7.67
C SER A 57 6.42 -12.10 -7.06
N ASP A 58 5.27 -12.34 -7.70
CA ASP A 58 4.38 -13.46 -7.33
C ASP A 58 5.15 -14.79 -7.31
N GLU A 59 5.91 -15.07 -8.37
CA GLU A 59 6.66 -16.32 -8.51
C GLU A 59 7.66 -16.50 -7.36
N GLU A 60 8.45 -15.47 -7.05
CA GLU A 60 9.42 -15.50 -5.95
C GLU A 60 8.72 -15.68 -4.59
N ALA A 61 7.60 -14.96 -4.34
CA ALA A 61 6.84 -15.08 -3.10
C ALA A 61 6.26 -16.50 -2.91
N SER A 62 5.92 -17.18 -4.01
CA SER A 62 5.37 -18.54 -4.01
C SER A 62 6.40 -19.63 -3.72
N HIS A 63 7.68 -19.39 -4.03
CA HIS A 63 8.77 -20.35 -3.83
C HIS A 63 9.42 -20.25 -2.44
N LEU A 64 9.23 -19.11 -1.75
CA LEU A 64 9.79 -18.92 -0.43
C LEU A 64 9.06 -19.74 0.63
N THR A 65 9.84 -20.23 1.61
CA THR A 65 9.30 -20.83 2.82
C THR A 65 9.14 -19.75 3.89
N TRP A 66 7.90 -19.52 4.31
CA TRP A 66 7.55 -18.48 5.28
C TRP A 66 7.63 -19.02 6.71
N SER A 67 8.34 -18.30 7.58
CA SER A 67 8.38 -18.61 9.02
C SER A 67 6.98 -18.43 9.62
N PRO A 68 6.54 -19.28 10.57
CA PRO A 68 5.28 -19.07 11.30
C PRO A 68 5.27 -17.75 12.11
N ASP A 69 6.45 -17.24 12.47
CA ASP A 69 6.61 -15.96 13.20
C ASP A 69 6.70 -14.75 12.26
N TRP A 70 6.59 -14.96 10.93
CA TRP A 70 6.62 -13.89 9.95
C TRP A 70 5.46 -12.92 10.14
N ASN A 71 5.79 -11.64 10.31
CA ASN A 71 4.79 -10.60 10.51
C ASN A 71 5.33 -9.23 10.08
N PRO A 72 5.12 -8.82 8.81
CA PRO A 72 5.56 -7.52 8.34
C PRO A 72 4.71 -6.41 8.98
N SER A 73 5.25 -5.21 9.08
CA SER A 73 4.50 -4.04 9.55
C SER A 73 3.40 -3.66 8.57
N ALA A 74 3.67 -3.79 7.27
CA ALA A 74 2.67 -3.69 6.21
C ALA A 74 3.03 -4.60 5.03
N VAL A 75 2.01 -5.05 4.30
CA VAL A 75 2.13 -5.78 3.05
C VAL A 75 1.26 -5.14 1.98
N ALA A 76 1.84 -4.86 0.81
CA ALA A 76 1.11 -4.42 -0.37
C ALA A 76 1.08 -5.55 -1.40
N VAL A 77 -0.12 -5.93 -1.84
CA VAL A 77 -0.32 -6.93 -2.90
C VAL A 77 -1.02 -6.23 -4.04
N LEU A 78 -0.33 -6.12 -5.18
CA LEU A 78 -0.81 -5.36 -6.34
C LEU A 78 -1.17 -6.23 -7.53
N ASP A 79 -0.67 -7.46 -7.59
CA ASP A 79 -1.05 -8.45 -8.60
C ASP A 79 -1.24 -9.80 -7.90
N ALA A 80 -1.95 -10.72 -8.58
CA ALA A 80 -2.34 -11.99 -8.00
C ALA A 80 -1.14 -12.80 -7.53
N VAL A 81 -1.35 -13.48 -6.41
CA VAL A 81 -0.38 -14.38 -5.80
C VAL A 81 -1.00 -15.76 -5.82
N GLY A 82 -0.28 -16.78 -6.28
CA GLY A 82 -0.77 -18.15 -6.42
C GLY A 82 -1.33 -18.78 -5.13
N SER A 83 -1.40 -20.11 -5.05
CA SER A 83 -2.00 -20.84 -3.90
C SER A 83 -1.39 -20.55 -2.52
N GLN A 84 -0.28 -19.81 -2.44
CA GLN A 84 0.42 -19.41 -1.21
C GLN A 84 0.16 -17.95 -0.76
N ALA A 85 -0.78 -17.23 -1.38
CA ALA A 85 -1.10 -15.84 -1.09
C ALA A 85 -1.30 -15.49 0.40
N GLY A 86 -1.66 -16.47 1.24
CA GLY A 86 -1.91 -16.28 2.66
C GLY A 86 -0.65 -16.20 3.56
N SER A 87 0.43 -16.88 3.19
CA SER A 87 1.56 -17.15 4.11
C SER A 87 2.43 -15.91 4.36
N PHE A 88 2.68 -15.09 3.34
CA PHE A 88 3.49 -13.88 3.47
C PHE A 88 2.73 -12.65 4.00
N LEU A 89 1.41 -12.74 4.17
CA LEU A 89 0.64 -11.61 4.68
C LEU A 89 0.91 -11.33 6.17
N GLY A 90 1.44 -12.34 6.89
CA GLY A 90 1.55 -12.30 8.34
C GLY A 90 0.19 -12.25 9.04
N THR A 91 0.20 -11.90 10.32
CA THR A 91 -0.99 -12.03 11.19
C THR A 91 -1.56 -10.70 11.68
N SER A 92 -0.75 -9.64 11.81
CA SER A 92 -1.21 -8.37 12.38
C SER A 92 -0.87 -7.11 11.56
N GLY A 93 0.05 -7.20 10.60
CA GLY A 93 0.41 -6.07 9.74
C GLY A 93 -0.76 -5.50 8.93
N ALA A 94 -0.62 -4.25 8.49
CA ALA A 94 -1.58 -3.63 7.58
C ALA A 94 -1.49 -4.28 6.19
N MET A 95 -2.64 -4.46 5.53
CA MET A 95 -2.70 -4.98 4.16
C MET A 95 -3.17 -3.90 3.21
N ILE A 96 -2.43 -3.69 2.13
CA ILE A 96 -2.76 -2.79 1.04
C ILE A 96 -3.07 -3.67 -0.17
N LEU A 97 -4.34 -3.69 -0.57
CA LEU A 97 -4.83 -4.65 -1.56
C LEU A 97 -5.37 -3.90 -2.77
N ARG A 98 -4.90 -4.28 -3.95
CA ARG A 98 -5.44 -3.75 -5.20
C ARG A 98 -6.89 -4.22 -5.41
N ARG A 99 -7.80 -3.28 -5.62
CA ARG A 99 -9.26 -3.54 -5.68
C ARG A 99 -9.74 -4.12 -7.01
N ASP A 100 -9.12 -3.75 -8.12
CA ASP A 100 -9.52 -4.19 -9.47
C ASP A 100 -9.01 -5.58 -9.84
N VAL A 101 -8.22 -6.22 -8.96
CA VAL A 101 -7.75 -7.61 -9.14
C VAL A 101 -8.49 -8.51 -8.14
N GLU A 102 -9.46 -9.28 -8.64
CA GLU A 102 -10.35 -10.11 -7.81
C GLU A 102 -9.58 -11.05 -6.87
N ALA A 103 -8.53 -11.71 -7.37
CA ALA A 103 -7.69 -12.60 -6.56
C ALA A 103 -7.00 -11.88 -5.39
N VAL A 104 -6.64 -10.60 -5.57
CA VAL A 104 -6.01 -9.77 -4.53
C VAL A 104 -7.07 -9.24 -3.56
N ALA A 105 -8.21 -8.78 -4.07
CA ALA A 105 -9.33 -8.33 -3.25
C ALA A 105 -9.85 -9.44 -2.33
N ALA A 106 -9.81 -10.70 -2.79
CA ALA A 106 -10.20 -11.88 -2.01
C ALA A 106 -9.27 -12.17 -0.81
N LEU A 107 -8.07 -11.57 -0.75
CA LEU A 107 -7.15 -11.70 0.40
C LEU A 107 -7.60 -10.86 1.61
N ALA A 108 -8.55 -9.95 1.42
CA ALA A 108 -9.09 -9.17 2.52
C ALA A 108 -9.71 -10.09 3.59
N PRO A 109 -9.53 -9.80 4.89
CA PRO A 109 -10.08 -10.65 5.93
C PRO A 109 -11.60 -10.68 5.81
N THR A 110 -12.19 -11.87 5.75
CA THR A 110 -13.64 -12.01 5.81
C THR A 110 -14.11 -11.50 7.17
N ALA A 111 -14.94 -10.45 7.18
CA ALA A 111 -15.53 -9.96 8.42
C ALA A 111 -16.36 -11.10 9.04
N VAL A 112 -15.93 -11.62 10.18
CA VAL A 112 -16.69 -12.68 10.87
C VAL A 112 -18.02 -12.06 11.30
N PRO A 113 -19.17 -12.55 10.82
CA PRO A 113 -20.46 -12.00 11.23
C PRO A 113 -20.62 -12.15 12.75
N ALA A 114 -21.03 -11.07 13.41
CA ALA A 114 -21.12 -10.92 14.87
C ALA A 114 -22.16 -11.83 15.57
N GLY A 115 -22.57 -12.94 14.95
CA GLY A 115 -23.69 -13.79 15.38
C GLY A 115 -23.38 -15.26 15.61
N ARG A 116 -22.15 -15.76 15.40
CA ARG A 116 -21.79 -17.16 15.75
C ARG A 116 -21.11 -17.21 17.11
N SER A 117 -21.76 -17.88 18.07
CA SER A 117 -21.26 -18.11 19.44
C SER A 117 -19.82 -18.67 19.43
N PRO A 118 -18.82 -18.00 20.05
CA PRO A 118 -17.46 -18.51 20.04
C PRO A 118 -17.19 -19.22 21.37
N ARG A 119 -17.40 -20.54 21.44
CA ARG A 119 -16.79 -21.33 22.52
C ARG A 119 -15.33 -21.73 22.24
N HIS A 120 -14.83 -21.56 21.02
CA HIS A 120 -13.42 -21.82 20.66
C HIS A 120 -12.86 -20.94 19.52
N ALA A 121 -13.45 -19.77 19.22
CA ALA A 121 -12.85 -18.88 18.22
C ALA A 121 -11.77 -18.02 18.90
N VAL A 122 -10.50 -18.25 18.54
CA VAL A 122 -9.39 -17.37 18.92
C VAL A 122 -9.75 -15.96 18.47
N LYS A 123 -9.79 -15.03 19.41
CA LYS A 123 -10.17 -13.63 19.20
C LYS A 123 -8.99 -12.89 18.53
N VAL A 124 -8.71 -13.23 17.27
CA VAL A 124 -7.72 -12.51 16.47
C VAL A 124 -8.33 -11.17 16.09
N ALA A 125 -7.70 -10.06 16.51
CA ALA A 125 -8.13 -8.73 16.10
C ALA A 125 -8.09 -8.66 14.55
N PRO A 126 -9.13 -8.13 13.89
CA PRO A 126 -9.15 -8.07 12.43
C PRO A 126 -8.01 -7.20 11.92
N ARG A 127 -7.25 -7.73 10.94
CA ARG A 127 -6.19 -6.97 10.24
C ARG A 127 -6.79 -5.73 9.57
N VAL A 128 -6.05 -4.62 9.61
CA VAL A 128 -6.43 -3.42 8.84
C VAL A 128 -6.15 -3.71 7.37
N ALA A 129 -7.20 -3.80 6.56
CA ALA A 129 -7.11 -3.91 5.11
C ALA A 129 -7.56 -2.61 4.46
N VAL A 130 -6.72 -2.07 3.58
CA VAL A 130 -6.95 -0.82 2.84
C VAL A 130 -6.91 -1.14 1.35
N GLY A 131 -7.96 -0.76 0.63
CA GLY A 131 -8.05 -0.91 -0.82
C GLY A 131 -7.31 0.22 -1.55
N VAL A 132 -6.55 -0.12 -2.59
CA VAL A 132 -5.97 0.81 -3.57
C VAL A 132 -6.50 0.49 -4.97
N GLY A 133 -6.73 1.49 -5.82
CA GLY A 133 -7.22 1.26 -7.18
C GLY A 133 -7.19 2.52 -8.04
N LEU A 134 -7.43 2.36 -9.34
CA LEU A 134 -7.51 3.48 -10.30
C LEU A 134 -8.95 3.98 -10.51
N ASP A 135 -9.86 3.50 -9.67
CA ASP A 135 -11.27 3.87 -9.58
C ASP A 135 -11.55 4.62 -8.26
N ALA A 136 -12.76 5.16 -8.15
CA ALA A 136 -13.20 5.88 -6.95
C ALA A 136 -13.29 4.91 -5.75
N PRO A 137 -12.67 5.23 -4.60
CA PRO A 137 -12.78 4.37 -3.43
C PRO A 137 -14.21 4.39 -2.87
N THR A 138 -14.73 3.22 -2.49
CA THR A 138 -16.11 3.03 -2.02
C THR A 138 -16.20 2.73 -0.52
N ARG A 139 -15.06 2.60 0.16
CA ARG A 139 -14.96 2.30 1.59
C ARG A 139 -14.06 3.33 2.28
N SER A 140 -14.44 3.78 3.47
CA SER A 140 -13.58 4.63 4.31
C SER A 140 -12.21 3.98 4.53
N GLY A 141 -11.16 4.79 4.37
CA GLY A 141 -9.77 4.37 4.45
C GLY A 141 -9.13 4.03 3.10
N ASP A 142 -9.93 3.67 2.09
CA ASP A 142 -9.44 3.28 0.77
C ASP A 142 -8.94 4.47 -0.05
N TRP A 143 -8.04 4.18 -0.99
CA TRP A 143 -7.36 5.16 -1.81
C TRP A 143 -7.64 4.91 -3.28
N GLY A 144 -7.81 5.97 -4.06
CA GLY A 144 -8.09 5.79 -5.47
C GLY A 144 -7.92 7.04 -6.29
N GLU A 145 -8.57 7.04 -7.45
CA GLU A 145 -8.53 8.14 -8.39
C GLU A 145 -9.95 8.49 -8.86
N VAL A 146 -10.24 9.78 -8.95
CA VAL A 146 -11.53 10.27 -9.47
C VAL A 146 -11.33 11.34 -10.53
N THR A 147 -12.25 11.41 -11.49
CA THR A 147 -12.28 12.50 -12.46
C THR A 147 -13.34 13.52 -12.06
N GLU A 148 -12.92 14.74 -11.79
CA GLU A 148 -13.81 15.84 -11.43
C GLU A 148 -13.40 17.12 -12.16
N GLY A 149 -14.36 17.78 -12.80
CA GLY A 149 -14.08 19.00 -13.57
C GLY A 149 -13.06 18.80 -14.69
N GLY A 150 -12.96 17.59 -15.26
CA GLY A 150 -11.99 17.25 -16.30
C GLY A 150 -10.56 16.98 -15.80
N MET A 151 -10.33 17.02 -14.48
CA MET A 151 -9.03 16.71 -13.86
C MET A 151 -9.13 15.39 -13.10
N ARG A 152 -8.05 14.59 -13.13
CA ARG A 152 -7.95 13.34 -12.39
C ARG A 152 -7.25 13.59 -11.06
N TRP A 153 -7.85 13.19 -9.96
CA TRP A 153 -7.38 13.44 -8.59
C TRP A 153 -7.06 12.14 -7.88
N LEU A 154 -5.87 12.06 -7.27
CA LEU A 154 -5.61 11.08 -6.23
C LEU A 154 -6.46 11.44 -5.02
N VAL A 155 -7.20 10.47 -4.49
CA VAL A 155 -8.12 10.66 -3.37
C VAL A 155 -7.94 9.60 -2.31
N ARG A 156 -8.32 9.98 -1.08
CA ARG A 156 -8.55 9.05 0.04
C ARG A 156 -10.00 9.19 0.51
N ALA A 157 -10.67 8.07 0.70
CA ALA A 157 -11.98 8.02 1.35
C ALA A 157 -11.84 8.19 2.86
N ILE A 158 -12.62 9.11 3.44
CA ILE A 158 -12.68 9.40 4.87
C ILE A 158 -14.13 9.28 5.32
N SER A 159 -14.36 8.71 6.50
CA SER A 159 -15.67 8.69 7.15
C SER A 159 -15.92 10.03 7.83
N ASP A 160 -17.12 10.58 7.72
CA ASP A 160 -17.46 11.91 8.28
C ASP A 160 -17.54 11.97 9.83
N ASP A 161 -17.28 10.87 10.55
CA ASP A 161 -17.45 10.79 12.00
C ASP A 161 -16.14 10.39 12.71
N ASP A 162 -15.37 11.41 13.11
CA ASP A 162 -14.11 11.24 13.85
C ASP A 162 -14.31 11.17 15.38
N GLY A 163 -15.55 11.09 15.91
CA GLY A 163 -15.76 11.29 17.35
C GLY A 163 -16.93 10.62 18.04
N LEU A 164 -17.97 10.13 17.36
CA LEU A 164 -19.15 9.63 18.07
C LEU A 164 -19.51 8.21 17.67
N ARG A 165 -19.41 7.31 18.65
CA ARG A 165 -20.02 5.97 18.62
C ARG A 165 -21.46 6.09 18.13
N LYS A 166 -21.74 5.65 16.89
CA LYS A 166 -23.11 5.63 16.36
C LYS A 166 -23.68 4.23 16.19
N ARG A 167 -25.00 4.22 16.38
CA ARG A 167 -25.93 3.09 16.28
C ARG A 167 -25.95 2.51 14.87
N LYS A 168 -26.23 1.22 14.83
CA LYS A 168 -26.09 0.24 13.75
C LYS A 168 -26.83 0.51 12.40
N ASP A 169 -27.51 1.64 12.20
CA ASP A 169 -28.43 1.82 11.05
C ASP A 169 -28.28 3.14 10.24
N GLU A 170 -27.25 3.96 10.46
CA GLU A 170 -27.00 5.13 9.61
C GLU A 170 -25.84 4.82 8.65
N ALA A 171 -26.11 4.76 7.35
CA ALA A 171 -25.09 4.56 6.33
C ALA A 171 -24.09 5.72 6.43
N SER A 172 -22.87 5.45 6.90
CA SER A 172 -21.83 6.46 7.02
C SER A 172 -21.55 7.06 5.65
N GLU A 173 -21.78 8.36 5.50
CA GLU A 173 -21.41 9.09 4.28
C GLU A 173 -19.88 9.13 4.18
N ILE A 174 -19.36 8.80 2.99
CA ILE A 174 -17.93 8.78 2.70
C ILE A 174 -17.59 10.06 1.97
N HIS A 175 -16.66 10.82 2.53
CA HIS A 175 -16.07 11.98 1.88
C HIS A 175 -14.78 11.61 1.15
N LEU A 176 -14.59 12.18 -0.04
CA LEU A 176 -13.36 12.01 -0.81
C LEU A 176 -12.42 13.19 -0.59
N GLN A 177 -11.37 12.97 0.19
CA GLN A 177 -10.29 13.95 0.33
C GLN A 177 -9.41 13.94 -0.92
N ARG A 178 -9.40 15.05 -1.65
CA ARG A 178 -8.48 15.28 -2.77
C ARG A 178 -7.07 15.57 -2.27
N LEU A 179 -6.09 14.88 -2.81
CA LEU A 179 -4.70 14.97 -2.38
C LEU A 179 -3.84 15.71 -3.39
N MET A 180 -3.79 15.23 -4.63
CA MET A 180 -3.08 15.88 -5.73
C MET A 180 -3.61 15.42 -7.09
N PRO A 181 -3.43 16.22 -8.16
CA PRO A 181 -3.76 15.78 -9.52
C PRO A 181 -2.84 14.63 -9.96
N SER A 182 -3.37 13.62 -10.65
CA SER A 182 -2.55 12.51 -11.16
C SER A 182 -1.61 12.93 -12.29
N GLN A 183 -1.97 14.00 -13.02
CA GLN A 183 -1.14 14.66 -14.03
C GLN A 183 0.12 15.29 -13.42
N ALA A 184 0.14 15.56 -12.11
CA ALA A 184 1.38 16.00 -11.46
C ALA A 184 2.44 14.89 -11.42
N LEU A 185 2.06 13.63 -11.65
CA LEU A 185 2.97 12.49 -11.73
C LEU A 185 3.63 12.34 -13.11
N SER A 186 3.27 13.14 -14.12
CA SER A 186 3.84 13.02 -15.47
C SER A 186 5.35 13.28 -15.56
N GLY A 187 6.02 13.68 -14.47
CA GLY A 187 7.48 13.71 -14.39
C GLY A 187 8.14 12.38 -14.05
N TRP A 188 7.38 11.35 -13.69
CA TRP A 188 7.86 10.01 -13.33
C TRP A 188 7.95 9.05 -14.51
N THR A 189 7.20 9.33 -15.58
CA THR A 189 7.22 8.55 -16.82
C THR A 189 6.83 9.45 -17.99
N ASP A 190 7.56 9.34 -19.10
CA ASP A 190 7.19 9.99 -20.36
C ASP A 190 6.24 9.10 -21.20
N ASP A 191 6.02 7.85 -20.77
CA ASP A 191 5.14 6.90 -21.45
C ASP A 191 3.72 6.96 -20.87
N SER A 192 2.80 7.52 -21.66
CA SER A 192 1.37 7.56 -21.32
C SER A 192 0.76 6.19 -20.99
N GLN A 193 1.30 5.10 -21.54
CA GLN A 193 0.85 3.73 -21.26
C GLN A 193 1.23 3.29 -19.83
N GLN A 194 2.31 3.84 -19.27
CA GLN A 194 2.77 3.56 -17.91
C GLN A 194 2.18 4.50 -16.86
N GLN A 195 1.38 5.49 -17.27
CA GLN A 195 0.75 6.44 -16.35
C GLN A 195 -0.12 5.72 -15.31
N ALA A 196 -0.86 4.69 -15.71
CA ALA A 196 -1.69 3.90 -14.81
C ALA A 196 -0.87 3.19 -13.71
N ALA A 197 0.25 2.54 -14.10
CA ALA A 197 1.16 1.89 -13.15
C ALA A 197 1.82 2.90 -12.21
N THR A 198 2.14 4.09 -12.71
CA THR A 198 2.68 5.21 -11.92
C THR A 198 1.70 5.69 -10.86
N VAL A 199 0.45 5.92 -11.25
CA VAL A 199 -0.62 6.33 -10.33
C VAL A 199 -0.85 5.24 -9.27
N LEU A 200 -0.93 3.98 -9.68
CA LEU A 200 -1.11 2.86 -8.76
C LEU A 200 0.05 2.73 -7.77
N SER A 201 1.29 2.87 -8.25
CA SER A 201 2.50 2.86 -7.40
C SER A 201 2.50 4.03 -6.40
N ALA A 202 2.12 5.23 -6.85
CA ALA A 202 2.01 6.40 -5.98
C ALA A 202 0.92 6.24 -4.90
N LEU A 203 -0.27 5.75 -5.27
CA LEU A 203 -1.35 5.46 -4.32
C LEU A 203 -0.92 4.40 -3.30
N THR A 204 -0.24 3.35 -3.76
CA THR A 204 0.30 2.29 -2.89
C THR A 204 1.32 2.85 -1.91
N ALA A 205 2.29 3.64 -2.39
CA ALA A 205 3.32 4.27 -1.57
C ALA A 205 2.73 5.24 -0.53
N LEU A 206 1.75 6.06 -0.92
CA LEU A 206 1.05 6.98 -0.01
C LEU A 206 0.27 6.22 1.07
N THR A 207 -0.40 5.13 0.68
CA THR A 207 -1.14 4.28 1.60
C THR A 207 -0.18 3.62 2.59
N LEU A 208 0.92 3.04 2.10
CA LEU A 208 1.99 2.44 2.92
C LEU A 208 2.57 3.46 3.91
N GLY A 209 2.94 4.65 3.42
CA GLY A 209 3.42 5.72 4.28
C GLY A 209 2.39 6.11 5.34
N SER A 210 1.11 6.22 4.98
CA SER A 210 0.05 6.58 5.92
C SER A 210 -0.15 5.53 7.02
N VAL A 211 -0.17 4.24 6.69
CA VAL A 211 -0.30 3.17 7.71
C VAL A 211 0.93 3.06 8.61
N LEU A 212 2.11 3.46 8.12
CA LEU A 212 3.35 3.54 8.89
C LEU A 212 3.47 4.85 9.70
N GLY A 213 2.46 5.72 9.64
CA GLY A 213 2.45 7.00 10.37
C GLY A 213 3.40 8.05 9.78
N CYS A 214 3.76 7.95 8.51
CA CYS A 214 4.54 8.97 7.82
C CYS A 214 3.64 10.16 7.44
N PRO A 215 4.12 11.41 7.58
CA PRO A 215 3.35 12.59 7.22
C PRO A 215 3.08 12.67 5.70
N LEU A 216 1.82 12.91 5.32
CA LEU A 216 1.40 12.96 3.91
C LEU A 216 2.01 14.13 3.13
N ALA A 217 2.15 15.30 3.77
CA ALA A 217 2.62 16.52 3.10
C ALA A 217 3.99 16.36 2.40
N PRO A 218 5.07 15.89 3.06
CA PRO A 218 6.36 15.69 2.38
C PRO A 218 6.31 14.60 1.31
N MET A 219 5.47 13.57 1.47
CA MET A 219 5.31 12.52 0.46
C MET A 219 4.62 13.05 -0.81
N LEU A 220 3.56 13.84 -0.65
CA LEU A 220 2.89 14.51 -1.79
C LEU A 220 3.81 15.52 -2.48
N HIS A 221 4.64 16.22 -1.71
CA HIS A 221 5.66 17.11 -2.27
C HIS A 221 6.71 16.33 -3.08
N ALA A 222 7.20 15.22 -2.55
CA ALA A 222 8.14 14.34 -3.24
C ALA A 222 7.59 13.78 -4.56
N LEU A 223 6.32 13.38 -4.59
CA LEU A 223 5.65 12.95 -5.82
C LEU A 223 5.61 14.06 -6.88
N ARG A 224 5.48 15.32 -6.45
CA ARG A 224 5.49 16.48 -7.36
C ARG A 224 6.89 16.82 -7.88
N ASP A 225 7.91 16.63 -7.04
CA ASP A 225 9.29 17.04 -7.31
C ASP A 225 10.10 16.05 -8.17
N ALA A 226 9.70 14.78 -8.26
CA ALA A 226 10.46 13.75 -8.98
C ALA A 226 10.70 14.06 -10.48
N ARG A 227 9.97 15.05 -11.01
CA ARG A 227 10.29 15.74 -12.27
C ARG A 227 11.75 16.23 -12.36
N GLY A 228 12.45 16.37 -11.23
CA GLY A 228 13.85 16.79 -11.13
C GLY A 228 14.88 15.67 -10.94
N SER A 229 14.51 14.47 -10.46
CA SER A 229 15.49 13.40 -10.22
C SER A 229 15.89 12.65 -11.50
N ALA A 230 15.00 12.57 -12.50
CA ALA A 230 15.33 12.00 -13.81
C ALA A 230 16.38 12.83 -14.56
N LYS A 231 16.42 14.16 -14.33
CA LYS A 231 17.46 15.03 -14.93
C LYS A 231 18.82 14.94 -14.22
N ALA A 232 18.89 14.33 -13.04
CA ALA A 232 20.13 14.18 -12.28
C ALA A 232 20.87 12.87 -12.60
N SER A 233 20.19 11.83 -13.11
CA SER A 233 20.85 10.54 -13.44
C SER A 233 21.37 10.46 -14.89
N GLU A 234 21.22 11.51 -15.69
CA GLU A 234 21.80 11.59 -17.06
C GLU A 234 23.05 12.49 -17.11
N ALA A 235 23.51 12.98 -15.95
CA ALA A 235 24.67 13.87 -15.83
C ALA A 235 25.75 13.36 -14.85
N ALA A 236 25.78 12.06 -14.56
CA ALA A 236 26.81 11.42 -13.73
C ALA A 236 27.47 10.25 -14.47
#